data_AF-A0A0B2P2V7-F1
#
_entry.id   AF-A0A0B2P2V7-F1
#
_cell.length_a   1.000
_cell.length_b   1.000
_cell.length_c   1.000
_cell.angle_alpha   90.00
_cell.angle_beta   90.00
_cell.angle_gamma   90.00
#
_symmetry.space_group_name_H-M   'P 1'
#
loop_
_entity.id
_entity.type
_entity.pdbx_description
1 polymer ?
#
loop_
_entity_poly.entity_id
_entity_poly.type
_entity_poly.pdbx_seq_one_letter_code
_entity_poly.pdbx_strand_id
1 'polypeptide(L)'
;MGSKVLSVSHEGSPYLRAYVHCSKTESGITVLLINMSNSTTFEVSLLNENLYHPEVGLRNRNTPREEYHLTPKDGNIQSKVVLLNGTPLVLTQSLHIPEMNPKLVDPSSPIKVKHDSIVFVHSKSFNAPACM
;
A
#
# COMPACT_ATOMS: atom_id res chain seq x y z
N MET A 1 2.56 -5.83 7.47
CA MET A 1 3.80 -6.35 6.86
C MET A 1 4.31 -7.53 7.67
N GLY A 2 4.70 -8.63 7.03
CA GLY A 2 5.27 -9.82 7.65
C GLY A 2 6.78 -9.73 7.83
N SER A 3 7.40 -10.83 8.29
CA SER A 3 8.84 -10.90 8.62
C SER A 3 9.75 -11.19 7.42
N LYS A 4 9.24 -11.83 6.36
CA LYS A 4 10.00 -12.12 5.14
C LYS A 4 10.04 -10.87 4.25
N VAL A 5 11.23 -10.32 4.02
CA VAL A 5 11.46 -9.15 3.15
C VAL A 5 11.62 -9.61 1.70
N LEU A 6 11.06 -8.86 0.74
CA LEU A 6 11.22 -9.08 -0.69
C LEU A 6 11.98 -7.92 -1.33
N SER A 7 12.68 -8.20 -2.43
CA SER A 7 13.29 -7.15 -3.27
C SER A 7 12.24 -6.45 -4.12
N VAL A 8 12.40 -5.15 -4.34
CA VAL A 8 11.57 -4.34 -5.23
C VAL A 8 12.43 -3.29 -5.92
N SER A 9 12.17 -3.07 -7.21
CA SER A 9 12.80 -2.05 -8.04
C SER A 9 11.73 -1.23 -8.75
N HIS A 10 12.02 0.05 -9.00
CA HIS A 10 11.22 0.90 -9.86
C HIS A 10 12.13 1.90 -10.58
N GLU A 11 11.75 2.27 -11.81
CA GLU A 11 12.41 3.34 -12.58
C GLU A 11 11.75 4.71 -12.37
N GLY A 12 10.87 4.81 -11.37
CA GLY A 12 10.16 6.03 -11.02
C GLY A 12 11.02 7.12 -10.35
N SER A 13 10.35 8.19 -9.94
CA SER A 13 10.97 9.34 -9.26
C SER A 13 11.77 8.94 -8.00
N PRO A 14 12.91 9.59 -7.70
CA PRO A 14 13.65 9.38 -6.46
C PRO A 14 12.88 9.82 -5.19
N TYR A 15 11.79 10.59 -5.36
CA TYR A 15 10.90 10.96 -4.26
C TYR A 15 9.90 9.86 -3.88
N LEU A 16 9.77 8.82 -4.70
CA LEU A 16 9.01 7.63 -4.37
C LEU A 16 9.95 6.58 -3.78
N ARG A 17 9.59 6.02 -2.62
CA ARG A 17 10.26 4.86 -2.03
C ARG A 17 9.27 3.72 -1.94
N ALA A 18 9.72 2.51 -2.29
CA ALA A 18 8.92 1.29 -2.22
C ALA A 18 9.63 0.23 -1.38
N TYR A 19 8.86 -0.46 -0.54
CA TYR A 19 9.31 -1.59 0.26
C TYR A 19 8.27 -2.70 0.18
N VAL A 20 8.72 -3.96 0.09
CA VAL A 20 7.82 -5.10 -0.06
C VAL A 20 8.21 -6.20 0.91
N HIS A 21 7.20 -6.74 1.60
CA HIS A 21 7.34 -7.91 2.46
C HIS A 21 6.25 -8.92 2.11
N CYS A 22 6.44 -10.19 2.48
CA CYS A 22 5.32 -11.11 2.56
C CYS A 22 4.27 -10.59 3.56
N SER A 23 3.01 -10.91 3.32
CA SER A 23 1.93 -10.54 4.25
C SER A 23 2.06 -11.26 5.59
N LYS A 24 1.58 -10.62 6.67
CA LYS A 24 1.80 -11.09 8.04
C LYS A 24 0.89 -12.26 8.42
N THR A 25 -0.40 -12.12 8.14
CA THR A 25 -1.46 -13.03 8.62
C THR A 25 -2.15 -13.77 7.48
N GLU A 26 -1.97 -13.30 6.25
CA GLU A 26 -2.65 -13.83 5.07
C GLU A 26 -1.64 -14.03 3.94
N SER A 27 -2.08 -14.69 2.87
CA SER A 27 -1.29 -14.87 1.66
C SER A 27 -1.00 -13.56 0.93
N GLY A 28 -0.03 -13.64 0.02
CA GLY A 28 0.39 -12.53 -0.84
C GLY A 28 1.44 -11.63 -0.19
N ILE A 29 1.44 -10.37 -0.61
CA ILE A 29 2.46 -9.39 -0.21
C ILE A 29 1.84 -8.15 0.42
N THR A 30 2.61 -7.49 1.29
CA THR A 30 2.34 -6.13 1.74
C THR A 30 3.41 -5.19 1.17
N VAL A 31 2.95 -4.13 0.50
CA VAL A 31 3.79 -3.06 -0.04
C VAL A 31 3.62 -1.81 0.82
N LEU A 32 4.72 -1.11 1.08
CA LEU A 32 4.77 0.22 1.65
C LEU A 32 5.32 1.18 0.58
N LEU A 33 4.51 2.18 0.23
CA LEU A 33 4.89 3.26 -0.68
C LEU A 33 4.96 4.56 0.12
N ILE A 34 6.06 5.30 -0.04
CA ILE A 34 6.26 6.62 0.58
C ILE A 34 6.51 7.62 -0.52
N ASN A 35 5.64 8.62 -0.63
CA ASN A 35 5.82 9.72 -1.56
C ASN A 35 6.28 10.96 -0.78
N MET A 36 7.51 11.37 -1.05
CA MET A 36 8.15 12.55 -0.47
C MET A 36 8.12 13.77 -1.41
N SER A 37 7.45 13.66 -2.57
CA SER A 37 7.17 14.83 -3.40
C SER A 37 6.10 15.66 -2.70
N ASN A 38 6.24 16.98 -2.76
CA ASN A 38 5.29 17.93 -2.17
C ASN A 38 4.18 18.39 -3.12
N SER A 39 4.21 17.94 -4.37
CA SER A 39 3.28 18.41 -5.42
C SER A 39 2.81 17.30 -6.36
N THR A 40 3.51 16.17 -6.41
CA THR A 40 3.22 15.09 -7.36
C THR A 40 2.43 13.97 -6.69
N THR A 41 1.33 13.56 -7.31
CA THR A 41 0.70 12.26 -7.03
C THR A 41 1.28 11.22 -7.97
N PHE A 42 1.82 10.13 -7.44
CA PHE A 42 2.32 9.02 -8.25
C PHE A 42 1.23 7.98 -8.48
N GLU A 43 1.19 7.43 -9.69
CA GLU A 43 0.39 6.25 -10.02
C GLU A 43 1.33 5.05 -10.15
N VAL A 44 1.14 4.05 -9.28
CA VAL A 44 2.04 2.89 -9.16
C VAL A 44 1.29 1.62 -9.49
N SER A 45 1.81 0.87 -10.45
CA SER A 45 1.30 -0.46 -10.81
C SER A 45 2.23 -1.53 -10.26
N LEU A 46 1.66 -2.58 -9.67
CA LEU A 46 2.42 -3.73 -9.19
C LEU A 46 2.61 -4.74 -10.32
N LEU A 47 3.86 -5.04 -10.61
CA LEU A 47 4.25 -6.02 -11.63
C LEU A 47 5.06 -7.14 -10.97
N ASN A 48 4.92 -8.35 -11.49
CA ASN A 48 5.70 -9.51 -11.06
C ASN A 48 6.64 -9.91 -12.21
N GLU A 49 7.94 -9.79 -11.98
CA GLU A 49 8.97 -10.03 -12.98
C GLU A 49 9.03 -11.51 -13.45
N ASN A 50 8.49 -12.45 -12.67
CA ASN A 50 8.57 -13.89 -12.93
C ASN A 50 7.50 -14.45 -13.89
N LEU A 51 6.92 -13.64 -14.78
CA LEU A 51 5.84 -14.10 -15.65
C LEU A 51 6.09 -13.79 -17.11
N TYR A 52 6.41 -14.86 -17.85
CA TYR A 52 6.26 -14.95 -19.30
C TYR A 52 4.81 -14.75 -19.81
N HIS A 53 3.85 -14.51 -18.91
CA HIS A 53 2.46 -14.15 -19.24
C HIS A 53 1.88 -13.13 -18.24
N PRO A 54 1.56 -11.88 -18.68
CA PRO A 54 0.97 -10.84 -17.83
C PRO A 54 -0.36 -11.24 -17.16
N GLU A 55 -1.05 -12.25 -17.72
CA GLU A 55 -2.37 -12.69 -17.28
C GLU A 55 -2.35 -13.67 -16.10
N VAL A 56 -1.21 -14.31 -15.81
CA VAL A 56 -1.10 -15.41 -14.83
C VAL A 56 -0.65 -14.93 -13.44
N GLY A 57 -0.29 -13.64 -13.30
CA GLY A 57 0.30 -13.08 -12.07
C GLY A 57 -0.65 -12.64 -10.98
N LEU A 58 -1.91 -12.44 -11.36
CA LEU A 58 -3.01 -12.15 -10.44
C LEU A 58 -3.85 -13.42 -10.32
N ARG A 59 -3.44 -14.35 -9.43
CA ARG A 59 -4.38 -15.43 -9.07
C ARG A 59 -5.57 -14.76 -8.36
N ASN A 60 -6.77 -14.95 -8.91
CA ASN A 60 -8.00 -14.24 -8.55
C ASN A 60 -7.94 -12.71 -8.78
N ARG A 61 -8.14 -12.26 -10.03
CA ARG A 61 -8.49 -10.86 -10.36
C ARG A 61 -9.68 -10.32 -9.55
N ASN A 62 -10.51 -11.21 -9.00
CA ASN A 62 -11.69 -10.84 -8.23
C ASN A 62 -11.40 -10.51 -6.76
N THR A 63 -10.22 -10.84 -6.23
CA THR A 63 -9.90 -10.51 -4.83
C THR A 63 -9.43 -9.06 -4.76
N PRO A 64 -10.20 -8.15 -4.15
CA PRO A 64 -9.83 -6.74 -4.09
C PRO A 64 -8.52 -6.54 -3.34
N ARG A 65 -7.78 -5.52 -3.77
CA ARG A 65 -6.59 -5.04 -3.09
C ARG A 65 -7.02 -4.14 -1.93
N GLU A 66 -6.40 -4.32 -0.78
CA GLU A 66 -6.66 -3.50 0.40
C GLU A 66 -5.63 -2.36 0.46
N GLU A 67 -6.10 -1.12 0.53
CA GLU A 67 -5.25 0.06 0.60
C GLU A 67 -5.52 0.89 1.85
N TYR A 68 -4.43 1.33 2.49
CA TYR A 68 -4.43 2.12 3.71
C TYR A 68 -3.64 3.39 3.44
N HIS A 69 -4.34 4.45 3.02
CA HIS A 69 -3.75 5.74 2.69
C HIS A 69 -3.62 6.58 3.94
N LEU A 70 -2.38 6.87 4.34
CA LEU A 70 -2.05 7.73 5.47
C LEU A 70 -1.66 9.11 4.96
N THR A 71 -2.48 10.10 5.30
CA THR A 71 -2.24 11.50 4.92
C THR A 71 -2.23 12.40 6.15
N PRO A 72 -1.42 13.46 6.16
CA PRO A 72 -1.51 14.47 7.21
C PRO A 72 -2.88 15.15 7.22
N LYS A 73 -3.43 15.42 8.41
CA LYS A 73 -4.65 16.22 8.52
C LYS A 73 -4.43 17.59 7.88
N ASP A 74 -5.39 18.02 7.06
CA ASP A 74 -5.38 19.29 6.33
C ASP A 74 -4.17 19.48 5.40
N GLY A 75 -3.47 18.39 5.02
CA GLY A 75 -2.26 18.46 4.21
C GLY A 75 -1.01 18.96 4.95
N ASN A 76 -1.10 19.19 6.27
CA ASN A 76 0.01 19.73 7.06
C ASN A 76 0.90 18.60 7.61
N ILE A 77 2.10 18.41 7.05
CA ILE A 77 3.07 17.39 7.49
C ILE A 77 3.54 17.55 8.95
N GLN A 78 3.33 18.71 9.57
CA GLN A 78 3.63 18.94 10.99
C GLN A 78 2.43 18.63 11.90
N SER A 79 1.28 18.23 11.34
CA SER A 79 0.11 17.82 12.10
C SER A 79 0.42 16.62 12.99
N LYS A 80 -0.12 16.62 14.20
CA LYS A 80 -0.08 15.48 15.11
C LYS A 80 -1.17 14.44 14.83
N VAL A 81 -2.04 14.72 13.85
CA VAL A 81 -3.16 13.85 13.47
C VAL A 81 -2.92 13.35 12.05
N VAL A 82 -2.91 12.03 11.91
CA VAL A 82 -2.87 11.32 10.63
C VAL A 82 -4.29 10.85 10.30
N LEU A 83 -4.65 10.92 9.02
CA LEU A 83 -5.90 10.37 8.51
C LEU A 83 -5.62 9.02 7.85
N LEU A 84 -6.41 8.01 8.17
CA LEU A 84 -6.48 6.75 7.42
C LEU A 84 -7.65 6.80 6.46
N ASN A 85 -7.37 6.74 5.15
CA ASN A 85 -8.39 6.78 4.10
C ASN A 85 -9.33 8.00 4.22
N GLY A 86 -8.83 9.12 4.76
CA GLY A 86 -9.58 10.34 5.03
C GLY A 86 -10.17 10.46 6.46
N THR A 87 -10.19 9.38 7.23
CA THR A 87 -10.73 9.36 8.60
C THR A 87 -9.61 9.59 9.62
N PRO A 88 -9.74 10.56 10.57
CA PRO A 88 -8.73 10.78 11.60
C PRO A 88 -8.47 9.55 12.47
N LEU A 89 -7.20 9.18 12.60
CA LEU A 89 -6.75 8.18 13.57
C LEU A 89 -6.58 8.85 14.94
N VAL A 90 -7.66 8.85 15.71
CA VAL A 90 -7.69 9.30 17.11
C VAL A 90 -8.30 8.19 17.96
N LEU A 91 -7.91 8.15 19.24
CA LEU A 91 -8.51 7.18 20.16
C LEU A 91 -10.03 7.41 20.24
N THR A 92 -10.75 6.33 20.47
CA THR A 92 -12.18 6.40 20.75
C THR A 92 -12.44 7.16 22.05
N GLN A 93 -13.70 7.50 22.34
CA GLN A 93 -14.07 8.11 23.63
C GLN A 93 -13.68 7.23 24.83
N SER A 94 -13.60 5.92 24.63
CA SER A 94 -13.15 4.95 25.63
C SER A 94 -11.63 4.70 25.61
N LEU A 95 -10.87 5.56 24.92
CA LEU A 95 -9.40 5.50 24.82
C LEU A 95 -8.84 4.25 24.12
N HIS A 96 -9.65 3.58 23.30
CA HIS A 96 -9.19 2.43 22.51
C HIS A 96 -8.63 2.86 21.15
N ILE A 97 -7.76 2.03 20.59
CA ILE A 97 -7.28 2.16 19.22
C ILE A 97 -8.47 1.98 18.26
N PRO A 98 -8.72 2.91 17.32
CA PRO A 98 -9.82 2.76 16.38
C PRO A 98 -9.56 1.63 15.37
N GLU A 99 -10.64 1.06 14.84
CA GLU A 99 -10.56 0.10 13.74
C GLU A 99 -9.86 0.72 12.52
N MET A 100 -8.90 0.00 11.96
CA MET A 100 -8.13 0.42 10.79
C MET A 100 -8.70 -0.27 9.55
N ASN A 101 -9.78 0.29 9.00
CA ASN A 101 -10.45 -0.31 7.85
C ASN A 101 -9.75 0.04 6.53
N PRO A 102 -9.50 -0.95 5.64
CA PRO A 102 -8.94 -0.70 4.33
C PRO A 102 -9.95 -0.04 3.39
N LYS A 103 -9.44 0.59 2.34
CA LYS A 103 -10.18 0.82 1.12
C LYS A 103 -10.01 -0.39 0.20
N LEU A 104 -11.12 -0.98 -0.24
CA LEU A 104 -11.09 -2.05 -1.23
C LEU A 104 -11.00 -1.46 -2.63
N VAL A 105 -10.00 -1.89 -3.39
CA VAL A 105 -9.64 -1.32 -4.69
C VAL A 105 -9.48 -2.45 -5.71
N ASP A 106 -9.85 -2.17 -6.96
CA ASP A 106 -9.66 -3.10 -8.06
C ASP A 106 -8.17 -3.45 -8.23
N PRO A 107 -7.78 -4.74 -8.25
CA PRO A 107 -6.38 -5.14 -8.34
C PRO A 107 -5.63 -4.65 -9.57
N SER A 108 -6.35 -4.40 -10.68
CA SER A 108 -5.79 -3.92 -11.94
C SER A 108 -5.64 -2.40 -12.01
N SER A 109 -6.32 -1.67 -11.12
CA SER A 109 -6.19 -0.22 -11.05
C SER A 109 -4.85 0.19 -10.44
N PRO A 110 -4.25 1.32 -10.88
CA PRO A 110 -3.01 1.82 -10.29
C PRO A 110 -3.25 2.33 -8.87
N ILE A 111 -2.24 2.17 -8.01
CA ILE A 111 -2.21 2.72 -6.66
C ILE A 111 -1.90 4.21 -6.77
N LYS A 112 -2.79 5.07 -6.28
CA LYS A 112 -2.57 6.53 -6.27
C LYS A 112 -1.92 6.97 -4.97
N VAL A 113 -0.64 7.31 -5.01
CA VAL A 113 0.13 7.78 -3.84
C VAL A 113 0.20 9.30 -3.88
N LYS A 114 -0.62 9.98 -3.07
CA LYS A 114 -0.64 11.45 -3.00
C LYS A 114 0.71 12.01 -2.56
N HIS A 115 0.96 13.27 -2.88
CA HIS A 115 2.12 14.00 -2.35
C HIS A 115 2.13 13.97 -0.80
N ASP A 116 3.32 14.00 -0.21
CA ASP A 116 3.57 13.97 1.24
C ASP A 116 2.76 12.90 2.00
N SER A 117 2.68 11.68 1.45
CA SER A 117 1.82 10.63 1.98
C SER A 117 2.48 9.26 1.99
N ILE A 118 1.88 8.36 2.76
CA ILE A 118 2.30 6.98 2.90
C ILE A 118 1.11 6.08 2.58
N VAL A 119 1.34 4.99 1.87
CA VAL A 119 0.29 4.01 1.56
C VAL A 119 0.80 2.62 1.89
N PHE A 120 0.04 1.88 2.71
CA PHE A 120 0.19 0.44 2.83
C PHE A 120 -0.80 -0.24 1.90
N VAL A 121 -0.32 -1.27 1.20
CA VAL A 121 -1.11 -2.00 0.22
C VAL A 121 -0.95 -3.48 0.48
N HIS A 122 -2.06 -4.18 0.67
CA HIS A 122 -2.06 -5.64 0.76
C HIS A 122 -2.68 -6.23 -0.50
N SER A 123 -1.88 -7.02 -1.22
CA SER A 123 -2.32 -7.76 -2.40
C SER A 123 -2.25 -9.25 -2.14
N LYS A 124 -3.42 -9.87 -1.93
CA LYS A 124 -3.59 -11.32 -1.71
C LYS A 124 -3.34 -12.13 -2.98
N SER A 125 -3.63 -11.53 -4.14
CA SER A 125 -3.51 -12.14 -5.47
C SER A 125 -2.09 -12.15 -6.02
N PHE A 126 -1.15 -11.43 -5.39
CA PHE A 126 0.23 -11.37 -5.83
C PHE A 126 0.98 -12.66 -5.49
N ASN A 127 1.41 -13.38 -6.52
CA ASN A 127 2.15 -14.63 -6.35
C ASN A 127 3.66 -14.38 -6.17
N ALA A 128 4.13 -14.44 -4.92
CA ALA A 128 5.55 -14.46 -4.61
C ALA A 128 5.91 -15.83 -3.99
N PRO A 129 6.70 -16.70 -4.68
CA PRO A 129 7.04 -18.03 -4.18
C PRO A 129 7.66 -18.04 -2.77
N ALA A 130 8.44 -17.01 -2.42
CA ALA A 130 9.03 -16.87 -1.10
C ALA A 130 8.00 -16.67 0.05
N CYS A 131 6.78 -16.27 -0.29
CA CYS A 131 5.68 -16.03 0.66
C CYS A 131 4.76 -17.22 0.86
N MET A 132 5.04 -18.35 0.20
CA MET A 132 4.41 -19.63 0.47
C MET A 132 5.09 -20.37 1.62
#